data_AF-A0A4V2AX51-F1
#
_entry.id   AF-A0A4V2AX51-F1
#
_cell.length_a   1.000
_cell.length_b   1.000
_cell.length_c   1.000
_cell.angle_alpha   90.00
_cell.angle_beta   90.00
_cell.angle_gamma   90.00
#
_symmetry.space_group_name_H-M   'P 1'
#
loop_
_entity.id
_entity.type
_entity.pdbx_description
1 polymer ?
#
loop_
_entity_poly.entity_id
_entity_poly.type
_entity_poly.pdbx_seq_one_letter_code
_entity_poly.pdbx_strand_id
1 'polypeptide(L)'
;MESVIDQRNKIHPHKFTMWIGIGSIVMMFAGLTSAYIVKSGQAGWHEVKTPAIFWYSTIALLISSVCIQASVSNFKQRNMKAYRTLLLLTLLLGIAFVVMQYEGFMWLWERGVHFEGSSGAGQFLYVIFGLHALHVLGGIV
;
A
#
# COMPACT_ATOMS: atom_id res chain seq x y z
N MET A 1 48.83 -16.52 12.41
CA MET A 1 47.84 -17.61 12.50
C MET A 1 46.47 -16.96 12.47
N GLU A 2 45.73 -17.27 11.40
CA GLU A 2 44.32 -16.99 11.09
C GLU A 2 43.72 -15.58 11.27
N SER A 3 43.33 -15.03 10.11
CA SER A 3 42.45 -13.89 9.93
C SER A 3 41.09 -14.11 10.60
N VAL A 4 40.72 -13.23 11.53
CA VAL A 4 39.36 -13.10 12.05
C VAL A 4 38.48 -12.47 10.95
N ILE A 5 38.13 -13.27 9.94
CA ILE A 5 37.05 -12.97 9.00
C ILE A 5 36.12 -14.18 9.04
N ASP A 6 35.17 -14.19 9.97
CA ASP A 6 33.81 -14.67 9.65
C ASP A 6 32.82 -14.27 10.75
N GLN A 7 32.28 -13.06 10.66
CA GLN A 7 30.94 -12.79 11.17
C GLN A 7 30.05 -12.52 9.96
N ARG A 8 29.92 -13.50 9.06
CA ARG A 8 28.89 -13.50 8.03
C ARG A 8 27.55 -13.56 8.75
N ASN A 9 27.02 -12.38 9.05
CA ASN A 9 25.65 -12.14 9.44
C ASN A 9 24.78 -12.58 8.26
N LYS A 10 24.59 -13.91 8.11
CA LYS A 10 23.80 -14.51 7.04
C LYS A 10 22.38 -14.04 7.29
N ILE A 11 21.98 -12.96 6.61
CA ILE A 11 20.59 -12.53 6.57
C ILE A 11 19.80 -13.77 6.20
N HIS A 12 18.88 -14.17 7.08
CA HIS A 12 18.09 -15.38 6.88
C HIS A 12 17.46 -15.30 5.47
N PRO A 13 17.55 -16.34 4.63
CA PRO A 13 17.16 -16.26 3.21
C PRO A 13 15.78 -15.62 2.99
N HIS A 14 14.82 -15.97 3.86
CA HIS A 14 13.47 -15.37 3.84
C HIS A 14 13.43 -13.86 4.11
N LYS A 15 14.28 -13.33 5.01
CA LYS A 15 14.38 -11.89 5.25
C LYS A 15 14.98 -11.17 4.04
N PHE A 16 15.96 -11.80 3.39
CA PHE A 16 16.58 -11.26 2.18
C PHE A 16 15.57 -11.21 1.02
N THR A 17 14.83 -12.30 0.77
CA THR A 17 13.77 -12.33 -0.25
C THR A 17 12.66 -11.30 0.04
N MET A 18 12.28 -11.12 1.31
CA MET A 18 11.32 -10.09 1.71
C MET A 18 11.79 -8.68 1.33
N TRP A 19 13.05 -8.32 1.63
CA TRP A 19 13.61 -7.02 1.28
C TRP A 19 13.64 -6.79 -0.24
N ILE A 20 14.00 -7.82 -1.03
CA ILE A 20 13.92 -7.74 -2.50
C ILE A 20 12.48 -7.53 -2.96
N GLY A 21 11.51 -8.25 -2.38
CA GLY A 21 10.09 -8.09 -2.69
C GLY A 21 9.60 -6.67 -2.43
N ILE A 22 9.92 -6.11 -1.25
CA ILE A 22 9.59 -4.71 -0.90
C ILE A 22 10.22 -3.75 -1.90
N GLY A 23 11.51 -3.92 -2.22
CA GLY A 23 12.21 -3.07 -3.18
C GLY A 23 11.57 -3.11 -4.58
N SER A 24 11.18 -4.29 -5.04
CA SER A 24 10.51 -4.46 -6.34
C SER A 24 9.16 -3.76 -6.39
N ILE A 25 8.34 -3.90 -5.34
CA ILE A 25 7.03 -3.25 -5.25
C ILE A 25 7.19 -1.72 -5.22
N VAL A 26 8.16 -1.20 -4.46
CA VAL A 26 8.46 0.23 -4.42
C VAL A 26 8.82 0.75 -5.82
N MET A 27 9.69 0.05 -6.55
CA MET A 27 10.08 0.45 -7.91
C MET A 27 8.89 0.42 -8.89
N MET A 28 7.98 -0.56 -8.77
CA MET A 28 6.77 -0.64 -9.58
C MET A 28 5.86 0.59 -9.36
N PHE A 29 5.54 0.92 -8.11
CA PHE A 29 4.70 2.10 -7.80
C PHE A 29 5.40 3.42 -8.15
N ALA A 30 6.72 3.51 -7.95
CA ALA A 30 7.50 4.68 -8.33
C ALA A 30 7.46 4.92 -9.86
N GLY A 31 7.61 3.86 -10.66
CA GLY A 31 7.51 3.94 -12.12
C GLY A 31 6.14 4.40 -12.60
N LEU A 32 5.06 3.83 -12.06
CA LEU A 32 3.69 4.22 -12.41
C LEU A 32 3.36 5.66 -12.00
N THR A 33 3.81 6.08 -10.81
CA THR A 33 3.63 7.45 -10.33
C THR A 33 4.43 8.45 -11.17
N SER A 34 5.66 8.10 -11.56
CA SER A 34 6.48 8.92 -12.46
C SER A 34 5.80 9.11 -13.82
N ALA A 35 5.26 8.04 -14.39
CA ALA A 35 4.51 8.12 -15.65
C ALA A 35 3.25 9.00 -15.54
N TYR A 36 2.53 8.93 -14.42
CA TYR A 36 1.40 9.83 -14.12
C TYR A 36 1.85 11.29 -14.06
N ILE A 37 2.92 11.60 -13.33
CA ILE A 37 3.45 12.98 -13.21
C ILE A 37 3.85 13.52 -14.58
N VAL A 38 4.60 12.74 -15.38
CA VAL A 38 5.03 13.16 -16.72
C VAL A 38 3.84 13.43 -17.63
N LYS A 39 2.81 12.57 -17.62
CA LYS A 39 1.59 12.76 -18.43
C LYS A 39 0.76 13.95 -17.94
N SER A 40 0.80 14.25 -16.65
CA SER A 40 0.09 15.39 -16.08
C SER A 40 0.60 16.76 -16.53
N GLY A 41 1.84 16.84 -17.02
CA GLY A 41 2.42 18.05 -17.61
C GLY A 41 2.08 18.29 -19.08
N GLN A 42 1.33 17.41 -19.74
CA GLN A 42 1.01 17.52 -21.18
C GLN A 42 -0.29 18.29 -21.44
N ALA A 43 -0.38 18.95 -22.61
CA ALA A 43 -1.59 19.67 -23.03
C ALA A 43 -2.77 18.69 -23.20
N GLY A 44 -3.93 19.04 -22.61
CA GLY A 44 -5.13 18.18 -22.58
C GLY A 44 -5.33 17.42 -21.25
N TRP A 45 -4.44 17.60 -20.27
CA TRP A 45 -4.62 17.07 -18.93
C TRP A 45 -5.79 17.74 -18.19
N HIS A 46 -6.71 16.93 -17.68
CA HIS A 46 -7.82 17.34 -16.85
C HIS A 46 -7.57 16.80 -15.44
N GLU A 47 -7.45 17.71 -14.47
CA GLU A 47 -7.30 17.32 -13.07
C GLU A 47 -8.52 16.54 -12.58
N VAL A 48 -8.27 15.31 -12.12
CA VAL A 48 -9.28 14.49 -11.46
C VAL A 48 -9.34 14.92 -10.00
N LYS A 49 -10.47 15.49 -9.58
CA LYS A 49 -10.72 15.75 -8.16
C LYS A 49 -10.89 14.44 -7.42
N THR A 50 -10.05 14.19 -6.42
CA THR A 50 -10.15 13.01 -5.57
C THR A 50 -11.17 13.24 -4.44
N PRO A 51 -12.04 12.26 -4.14
CA PRO A 51 -12.98 12.35 -3.04
C PRO A 51 -12.27 12.32 -1.67
N ALA A 52 -12.90 12.96 -0.67
CA ALA A 52 -12.40 12.99 0.71
C ALA A 52 -12.27 11.59 1.34
N ILE A 53 -12.99 10.58 0.82
CA ILE A 53 -12.90 9.18 1.28
C ILE A 53 -11.48 8.61 1.18
N PHE A 54 -10.69 9.05 0.20
CA PHE A 54 -9.28 8.64 0.08
C PHE A 54 -8.45 9.11 1.29
N TRP A 55 -8.70 10.32 1.82
CA TRP A 55 -8.01 10.80 3.01
C TRP A 55 -8.33 10.00 4.26
N TYR A 56 -9.61 9.64 4.45
CA TYR A 56 -10.01 8.77 5.55
C TYR A 56 -9.37 7.38 5.44
N SER A 57 -9.26 6.83 4.24
CA SER A 57 -8.58 5.55 4.00
C SER A 57 -7.09 5.61 4.38
N THR A 58 -6.40 6.70 4.07
CA THR A 58 -4.99 6.91 4.45
C THR A 58 -4.82 6.98 5.96
N ILE A 59 -5.71 7.70 6.66
CA ILE A 59 -5.70 7.75 8.13
C ILE A 59 -5.92 6.35 8.72
N ALA A 60 -6.86 5.57 8.18
CA ALA A 60 -7.11 4.21 8.63
C ALA A 60 -5.87 3.31 8.44
N LEU A 61 -5.14 3.44 7.32
CA LEU A 61 -3.89 2.73 7.09
C LEU A 61 -2.79 3.13 8.09
N LEU A 62 -2.66 4.42 8.40
CA LEU A 62 -1.70 4.90 9.40
C LEU A 62 -2.00 4.32 10.78
N ILE A 63 -3.28 4.31 11.18
CA ILE A 63 -3.73 3.67 12.43
C ILE A 63 -3.40 2.18 12.40
N SER A 64 -3.66 1.49 11.29
CA SER A 64 -3.34 0.06 11.11
C SER A 64 -1.83 -0.23 11.27
N SER A 65 -0.97 0.64 10.74
CA SER A 65 0.49 0.58 10.90
C SER A 65 0.92 0.71 12.36
N VAL A 66 0.31 1.65 13.11
CA VAL A 66 0.56 1.78 14.55
C VAL A 66 0.08 0.54 15.30
N CYS A 67 -1.09 -0.01 14.96
CA CYS A 67 -1.62 -1.23 15.57
C CYS A 67 -0.70 -2.44 15.38
N ILE A 68 -0.18 -2.66 14.17
CA ILE A 68 0.73 -3.79 13.92
C ILE A 68 2.09 -3.59 14.60
N GLN A 69 2.61 -2.36 14.64
CA GLN A 69 3.85 -2.06 15.38
C GLN A 69 3.68 -2.29 16.89
N ALA A 70 2.53 -1.89 17.45
CA ALA A 70 2.17 -2.15 18.83
C ALA A 70 1.97 -3.64 19.12
N SER A 71 1.46 -4.42 18.16
CA SER A 71 1.27 -5.86 18.31
C SER A 71 2.62 -6.58 18.45
N VAL A 72 3.62 -6.18 17.67
CA VAL A 72 5.00 -6.70 17.75
C VAL A 72 5.61 -6.40 19.13
N SER A 73 5.39 -5.21 19.68
CA SER A 73 5.86 -4.86 21.03
C SER A 73 5.20 -5.73 22.11
N ASN A 74 3.88 -5.93 22.02
CA ASN A 74 3.13 -6.79 22.96
C ASN A 74 3.52 -8.27 22.86
N PHE A 75 3.83 -8.74 21.65
CA PHE A 75 4.35 -10.08 21.42
C PHE A 75 5.68 -10.31 22.16
N LYS A 76 6.61 -9.34 22.08
CA LYS A 76 7.89 -9.40 22.82
C LYS A 76 7.70 -9.40 24.34
N GLN A 77 6.69 -8.70 24.83
CA GLN A 77 6.31 -8.67 26.26
C GLN A 77 5.52 -9.92 26.70
N ARG A 78 5.36 -10.93 25.84
CA ARG A 78 4.57 -12.15 26.06
C ARG A 78 3.08 -11.92 26.37
N ASN A 79 2.56 -10.73 26.09
CA ASN A 79 1.14 -10.42 26.26
C ASN A 79 0.34 -10.90 25.04
N MET A 80 0.02 -12.20 25.02
CA MET A 80 -0.67 -12.83 23.89
C MET A 80 -2.11 -12.34 23.70
N LYS A 81 -2.77 -11.88 24.77
CA LYS A 81 -4.14 -11.34 24.69
C LYS A 81 -4.14 -10.04 23.90
N ALA A 82 -3.28 -9.09 24.28
CA ALA A 82 -3.16 -7.82 23.56
C ALA A 82 -2.66 -8.00 22.12
N TYR A 83 -1.70 -8.91 21.89
CA TYR A 83 -1.21 -9.25 20.55
C TYR A 83 -2.35 -9.71 19.61
N ARG A 84 -3.18 -10.66 20.05
CA ARG A 84 -4.31 -11.17 19.24
C ARG A 84 -5.35 -10.09 18.96
N THR A 85 -5.69 -9.28 19.97
CA THR A 85 -6.64 -8.17 19.79
C THR A 85 -6.12 -7.14 18.78
N LEU A 86 -4.84 -6.77 18.87
CA LEU A 86 -4.23 -5.80 17.95
C LEU A 86 -4.15 -6.35 16.52
N LEU A 87 -3.85 -7.63 16.33
CA LEU A 87 -3.89 -8.25 15.00
C LEU A 87 -5.29 -8.28 14.40
N LEU A 88 -6.31 -8.64 15.19
CA LEU A 88 -7.70 -8.59 14.74
C LEU A 88 -8.10 -7.16 14.36
N LEU A 89 -7.67 -6.16 15.14
CA LEU A 89 -7.93 -4.76 14.84
C LEU A 89 -7.26 -4.32 13.54
N THR A 90 -5.99 -4.69 13.31
CA THR A 90 -5.28 -4.44 12.05
C THR A 90 -5.98 -5.09 10.86
N LEU A 91 -6.48 -6.32 11.02
CA LEU A 91 -7.25 -7.01 9.96
C LEU A 91 -8.55 -6.25 9.64
N LEU A 92 -9.31 -5.84 10.66
CA LEU A 92 -10.54 -5.06 10.47
C LEU A 92 -10.27 -3.70 9.81
N LEU A 93 -9.19 -3.01 10.21
CA LEU A 93 -8.74 -1.76 9.57
C LEU A 93 -8.34 -1.99 8.10
N GLY A 94 -7.71 -3.13 7.79
CA GLY A 94 -7.38 -3.52 6.41
C GLY A 94 -8.62 -3.75 5.55
N ILE A 95 -9.63 -4.45 6.08
CA ILE A 95 -10.92 -4.63 5.38
C ILE A 95 -11.62 -3.29 5.17
N ALA A 96 -11.69 -2.46 6.22
CA ALA A 96 -12.30 -1.13 6.13
C ALA A 96 -11.59 -0.25 5.09
N PHE A 97 -10.25 -0.35 5.00
CA PHE A 97 -9.47 0.32 3.96
C PHE A 97 -9.90 -0.10 2.54
N VAL A 98 -10.04 -1.40 2.28
CA VAL A 98 -10.47 -1.90 0.96
C VAL A 98 -11.87 -1.39 0.61
N VAL A 99 -12.81 -1.38 1.58
CA VAL A 99 -14.16 -0.83 1.36
C VAL A 99 -14.13 0.66 1.03
N MET A 100 -13.34 1.46 1.77
CA MET A 100 -13.21 2.90 1.49
C MET A 100 -12.59 3.17 0.11
N GLN A 101 -11.64 2.35 -0.33
CA GLN A 101 -11.05 2.44 -1.66
C GLN A 101 -12.07 2.11 -2.76
N TYR A 102 -12.91 1.09 -2.54
CA TYR A 102 -13.98 0.72 -3.47
C TYR A 102 -15.03 1.82 -3.61
N GLU A 103 -15.47 2.42 -2.50
CA GLU A 103 -16.40 3.56 -2.51
C GLU A 103 -15.80 4.78 -3.23
N GLY A 104 -14.53 5.10 -2.98
CA GLY A 104 -13.83 6.19 -3.68
C GLY A 104 -13.71 5.97 -5.17
N PHE A 105 -13.61 4.71 -5.60
CA PHE A 105 -13.60 4.32 -6.99
C PHE A 105 -14.97 4.46 -7.65
N MET A 106 -16.03 3.97 -7.02
CA MET A 106 -17.40 4.15 -7.51
C MET A 106 -17.74 5.62 -7.69
N TRP A 107 -17.35 6.46 -6.73
CA TRP A 107 -17.54 7.91 -6.79
C TRP A 107 -16.84 8.57 -7.99
N LEU A 108 -15.64 8.09 -8.34
CA LEU A 108 -14.88 8.56 -9.50
C LEU A 108 -15.54 8.10 -10.81
N TRP A 109 -16.00 6.86 -10.85
CA TRP A 109 -16.71 6.27 -11.98
C TRP A 109 -18.00 7.04 -12.31
N GLU A 110 -18.84 7.29 -11.30
CA GLU A 110 -20.10 8.04 -11.44
C GLU A 110 -19.90 9.49 -11.92
N ARG A 111 -18.73 10.08 -11.65
CA ARG A 111 -18.38 11.45 -12.09
C ARG A 111 -17.77 11.53 -13.49
N GLY A 112 -17.82 10.45 -14.26
CA GLY A 112 -17.40 10.47 -15.66
C GLY A 112 -15.91 10.18 -15.86
N VAL A 113 -15.15 9.86 -14.81
CA VAL A 113 -13.75 9.42 -14.93
C VAL A 113 -13.76 7.96 -15.38
N HIS A 114 -13.99 7.74 -16.68
CA HIS A 114 -13.99 6.41 -17.28
C HIS A 114 -12.63 6.06 -17.89
N PHE A 115 -12.42 4.78 -18.19
CA PHE A 115 -11.24 4.30 -18.90
C PHE A 115 -11.11 4.86 -20.34
N GLU A 116 -12.17 5.42 -20.94
CA GLU A 116 -12.18 5.87 -22.35
C GLU A 116 -12.11 7.40 -22.53
N GLY A 117 -11.91 8.19 -21.48
CA GLY A 117 -11.87 9.65 -21.57
C GLY A 117 -10.55 10.23 -22.14
N SER A 118 -10.66 11.19 -23.08
CA SER A 118 -9.62 11.88 -23.87
C SER A 118 -8.38 12.43 -23.13
N SER A 119 -8.34 12.41 -21.80
CA SER A 119 -7.25 12.99 -21.00
C SER A 119 -6.27 11.93 -20.47
N GLY A 120 -6.65 10.64 -20.47
CA GLY A 120 -5.79 9.53 -20.03
C GLY A 120 -5.44 9.51 -18.53
N ALA A 121 -5.76 10.56 -17.76
CA ALA A 121 -5.55 10.65 -16.31
C ALA A 121 -6.29 9.56 -15.53
N GLY A 122 -7.55 9.29 -15.91
CA GLY A 122 -8.36 8.23 -15.30
C GLY A 122 -7.70 6.87 -15.40
N GLN A 123 -7.23 6.49 -16.60
CA GLN A 123 -6.60 5.19 -16.86
C GLN A 123 -5.41 4.90 -15.94
N PHE A 124 -4.52 5.89 -15.72
CA PHE A 124 -3.38 5.73 -14.82
C PHE A 124 -3.83 5.56 -13.37
N LEU A 125 -4.79 6.36 -12.91
CA LEU A 125 -5.34 6.25 -11.56
C LEU A 125 -5.95 4.86 -11.34
N TYR A 126 -6.76 4.37 -12.28
CA TYR A 126 -7.34 3.04 -12.21
C TYR A 126 -6.29 1.92 -12.11
N VAL A 127 -5.21 1.98 -12.89
CA VAL A 127 -4.13 1.00 -12.84
C VAL A 127 -3.38 1.05 -11.50
N ILE A 128 -3.04 2.25 -11.03
CA ILE A 128 -2.36 2.45 -9.74
C ILE A 128 -3.22 1.92 -8.59
N PHE A 129 -4.50 2.27 -8.55
CA PHE A 129 -5.43 1.81 -7.50
C PHE A 129 -5.68 0.31 -7.59
N GLY A 130 -5.85 -0.26 -8.79
CA GLY A 130 -6.04 -1.69 -8.98
C GLY A 130 -4.83 -2.51 -8.49
N LEU A 131 -3.62 -2.08 -8.86
CA LEU A 131 -2.39 -2.70 -8.35
C LEU A 131 -2.22 -2.52 -6.84
N HIS A 132 -2.60 -1.37 -6.30
CA HIS A 132 -2.58 -1.13 -4.87
C HIS A 132 -3.54 -2.05 -4.12
N ALA A 133 -4.77 -2.21 -4.60
CA ALA A 133 -5.74 -3.14 -4.04
C ALA A 133 -5.24 -4.59 -4.10
N LEU A 134 -4.67 -5.02 -5.23
CA LEU A 134 -4.08 -6.36 -5.38
C LEU A 134 -2.93 -6.59 -4.38
N HIS A 135 -2.04 -5.60 -4.23
CA HIS A 135 -0.94 -5.67 -3.27
C HIS A 135 -1.46 -5.79 -1.83
N VAL A 136 -2.48 -5.02 -1.45
CA VAL A 136 -3.08 -5.06 -0.11
C VAL A 136 -3.80 -6.40 0.14
N LEU A 137 -4.55 -6.91 -0.83
CA LEU A 137 -5.18 -8.23 -0.74
C LEU A 137 -4.13 -9.34 -0.61
N GLY A 138 -3.04 -9.27 -1.37
CA GLY A 138 -1.91 -10.19 -1.25
C GLY A 138 -1.12 -10.07 0.06
N GLY A 139 -1.28 -8.96 0.81
CA GLY A 139 -0.73 -8.80 2.16
C GLY A 139 -1.66 -9.26 3.28
N ILE A 140 -2.96 -9.42 3.00
CA ILE A 140 -3.96 -9.93 3.96
C ILE A 140 -3.97 -11.46 3.98
N VAL A 141 -3.67 -12.12 2.85
CA VAL A 141 -3.55 -13.59 2.69
C VAL A 141 -2.15 -14.07 3.06
#